data_AF-A0A2A9GGR8-F1
#
_entry.id   AF-A0A2A9GGR8-F1
#
_cell.length_a   1.000
_cell.length_b   1.000
_cell.length_c   1.000
_cell.angle_alpha   90.00
_cell.angle_beta   90.00
_cell.angle_gamma   90.00
#
_symmetry.space_group_name_H-M   'P 1'
#
loop_
_entity.id
_entity.type
_entity.pdbx_description
1 polymer ?
#
loop_
_entity_poly.entity_id
_entity_poly.type
_entity_poly.pdbx_seq_one_letter_code
_entity_poly.pdbx_strand_id
1 'polypeptide(L)'
;MADRSMTAQRARARARARRRQQRTHPALTAFYAVLVIGVAGGLFFLAWKSQFAAPPSYLFDTPTQPIEAAYCLAVVRGLSGGGSGGYIAQAQDFWLQRLLNFSGDVAGNIAKGEDALGHHLIGRPVPDRQWLVDAMAACSNRAVNYGAHFGAFD
;
A
#
# COMPACT_ATOMS: atom_id res chain seq x y z
N MET A 1 -42.65 -21.42 61.54
CA MET A 1 -42.82 -20.03 61.06
C MET A 1 -41.49 -19.28 60.81
N ALA A 2 -40.30 -19.91 60.84
CA ALA A 2 -39.01 -19.22 60.66
C ALA A 2 -38.58 -18.99 59.19
N ASP A 3 -39.14 -19.74 58.23
CA ASP A 3 -38.61 -19.83 56.85
C ASP A 3 -38.88 -18.61 55.95
N ARG A 4 -39.97 -17.86 56.23
CA ARG A 4 -40.31 -16.64 55.48
C ARG A 4 -39.37 -15.46 55.77
N SER A 5 -38.63 -15.50 56.88
CA SER A 5 -37.72 -14.42 57.28
C SER A 5 -36.39 -14.47 56.53
N MET A 6 -35.85 -15.67 56.29
CA MET A 6 -34.56 -15.88 55.62
C MET A 6 -34.62 -15.57 54.11
N THR A 7 -35.75 -15.87 53.47
CA THR A 7 -35.98 -15.56 52.05
C THR A 7 -36.05 -14.06 51.80
N ALA A 8 -36.75 -13.31 52.66
CA ALA A 8 -36.82 -11.86 52.60
C ALA A 8 -35.45 -11.18 52.84
N GLN A 9 -34.64 -11.70 53.76
CA GLN A 9 -33.28 -11.18 54.00
C GLN A 9 -32.34 -11.43 52.81
N ARG A 10 -32.37 -12.64 52.22
CA ARG A 10 -31.55 -12.96 51.02
C ARG A 10 -31.93 -12.11 49.81
N ALA A 11 -33.23 -11.83 49.61
CA ALA A 11 -33.69 -10.95 48.53
C ALA A 11 -33.17 -9.51 48.71
N ARG A 12 -33.21 -8.98 49.93
CA ARG A 12 -32.70 -7.63 50.25
C ARG A 12 -31.18 -7.54 50.10
N ALA A 13 -30.43 -8.59 50.47
CA ALA A 13 -28.98 -8.64 50.29
C ALA A 13 -28.60 -8.63 48.79
N ARG A 14 -29.29 -9.40 47.95
CA ARG A 14 -29.09 -9.43 46.49
C ARG A 14 -29.44 -8.08 45.83
N ALA A 15 -30.51 -7.42 46.26
CA ALA A 15 -30.87 -6.09 45.76
C ALA A 15 -29.82 -5.02 46.10
N ARG A 16 -29.22 -5.08 47.30
CA ARG A 16 -28.11 -4.20 47.70
C ARG A 16 -26.83 -4.46 46.90
N ALA A 17 -26.50 -5.73 46.65
CA ALA A 17 -25.34 -6.11 45.83
C ALA A 17 -25.47 -5.60 44.38
N ARG A 18 -26.67 -5.74 43.76
CA ARG A 18 -26.94 -5.21 42.42
C ARG A 18 -26.79 -3.68 42.35
N ARG A 19 -27.27 -2.93 43.34
CA ARG A 19 -27.08 -1.47 43.41
C ARG A 19 -25.61 -1.06 43.58
N ARG A 20 -24.80 -1.89 44.25
CA ARG A 20 -23.34 -1.66 44.41
C ARG A 20 -22.58 -1.94 43.11
N GLN A 21 -23.01 -2.95 42.35
CA GLN A 21 -22.41 -3.32 41.06
C GLN A 21 -22.81 -2.37 39.93
N GLN A 22 -23.98 -1.71 40.02
CA GLN A 22 -24.40 -0.63 39.12
C GLN A 22 -23.70 0.72 39.37
N ARG A 23 -22.84 0.83 40.41
CA ARG A 23 -21.82 1.90 40.50
C ARG A 23 -20.60 1.56 39.63
N THR A 24 -20.81 1.03 38.44
CA THR A 24 -19.82 1.18 37.37
C THR A 24 -19.78 2.65 37.05
N HIS A 25 -18.69 3.34 37.40
CA HIS A 25 -18.52 4.79 37.22
C HIS A 25 -18.71 5.16 35.74
N PRO A 26 -19.90 5.61 35.32
CA PRO A 26 -20.19 5.80 33.89
C PRO A 26 -19.34 6.94 33.32
N ALA A 27 -18.92 7.87 34.19
CA ALA A 27 -17.99 8.93 33.89
C ALA A 27 -16.58 8.40 33.55
N LEU A 28 -16.08 7.38 34.25
CA LEU A 28 -14.76 6.80 33.95
C LEU A 28 -14.78 6.06 32.61
N THR A 29 -15.83 5.27 32.34
CA THR A 29 -15.98 4.57 31.05
C THR A 29 -16.14 5.56 29.89
N ALA A 30 -16.89 6.65 30.08
CA ALA A 30 -17.03 7.68 29.05
C ALA A 30 -15.69 8.40 28.79
N PHE A 31 -14.91 8.70 29.83
CA PHE A 31 -13.60 9.33 29.69
C PHE A 31 -12.62 8.44 28.93
N TYR A 32 -12.55 7.14 29.26
CA TYR A 32 -11.73 6.17 28.52
C TYR A 32 -12.16 6.04 27.07
N ALA A 33 -13.47 6.02 26.79
CA ALA A 33 -13.97 5.95 25.42
C ALA A 33 -13.55 7.16 24.58
N VAL A 34 -13.66 8.38 25.11
CA VAL A 34 -13.20 9.60 24.43
C VAL A 34 -11.70 9.56 24.18
N LEU A 35 -10.91 9.10 25.14
CA LEU A 35 -9.45 9.02 25.00
C LEU A 35 -9.05 8.00 23.92
N VAL A 36 -9.68 6.82 23.92
CA VAL A 36 -9.43 5.78 22.89
C VAL A 36 -9.82 6.28 21.50
N ILE A 37 -10.99 6.92 21.36
CA ILE A 37 -11.44 7.48 20.08
C ILE A 37 -10.49 8.60 19.62
N GLY A 38 -10.07 9.47 20.54
CA GLY A 38 -9.12 10.55 20.24
C GLY A 38 -7.75 10.02 19.80
N VAL A 39 -7.22 9.00 20.47
CA VAL A 39 -5.96 8.36 20.09
C VAL A 39 -6.10 7.64 18.75
N ALA A 40 -7.16 6.85 18.55
CA ALA A 40 -7.39 6.15 17.29
C ALA A 40 -7.59 7.12 16.12
N GLY A 41 -8.35 8.21 16.33
CA GLY A 41 -8.54 9.26 15.35
C GLY A 41 -7.26 10.03 15.04
N GLY A 42 -6.44 10.32 16.05
CA GLY A 42 -5.13 10.96 15.88
C GLY A 42 -4.15 10.07 15.12
N LEU A 43 -4.09 8.77 15.44
CA LEU A 43 -3.28 7.80 14.72
C LEU A 43 -3.76 7.61 13.28
N PHE A 44 -5.07 7.56 13.04
CA PHE A 44 -5.64 7.51 11.70
C PHE A 44 -5.32 8.78 10.91
N PHE A 45 -5.42 9.97 11.51
CA PHE A 45 -5.10 11.23 10.86
C PHE A 45 -3.61 11.33 10.52
N LEU A 46 -2.74 10.93 11.45
CA LEU A 46 -1.30 10.85 11.20
C LEU A 46 -0.99 9.84 10.10
N ALA A 47 -1.59 8.65 10.14
CA ALA A 47 -1.45 7.62 9.11
C ALA A 47 -1.91 8.14 7.73
N TRP A 48 -3.06 8.81 7.68
CA TRP A 48 -3.60 9.45 6.49
C TRP A 48 -2.65 10.51 5.94
N LYS A 49 -2.07 11.34 6.81
CA LYS A 49 -1.07 12.35 6.42
C LYS A 49 0.27 11.71 6.04
N SER A 50 0.67 10.61 6.66
CA SER A 50 1.96 9.96 6.42
C SER A 50 1.99 9.12 5.14
N GLN A 51 0.83 8.67 4.63
CA GLN A 51 0.73 8.13 3.26
C GLN A 51 1.14 9.19 2.20
N PHE A 52 1.13 10.48 2.55
CA PHE A 52 1.67 11.57 1.71
C PHE A 52 3.08 12.04 2.11
N ALA A 53 3.65 11.54 3.20
CA ALA A 53 4.94 11.98 3.75
C ALA A 53 6.07 10.95 3.62
N ALA A 54 5.75 9.68 3.32
CA ALA A 54 6.73 8.84 2.64
C ALA A 54 6.96 9.50 1.27
N PRO A 55 8.21 9.85 0.90
CA PRO A 55 8.49 10.11 -0.51
C PRO A 55 7.93 8.89 -1.23
N PRO A 56 7.01 9.04 -2.20
CA PRO A 56 6.80 7.97 -3.14
C PRO A 56 8.14 7.85 -3.88
N SER A 57 9.07 7.07 -3.33
CA SER A 57 10.23 6.62 -4.08
C SER A 57 9.59 5.88 -5.24
N TYR A 58 9.62 6.50 -6.41
CA TYR A 58 9.19 5.85 -7.63
C TYR A 58 10.04 4.59 -7.78
N LEU A 59 9.51 3.59 -8.48
CA LEU A 59 10.15 2.29 -8.59
C LEU A 59 11.66 2.45 -8.90
N PHE A 60 12.51 1.74 -8.16
CA PHE A 60 13.98 1.78 -8.30
C PHE A 60 14.64 3.15 -8.08
N ASP A 61 14.16 3.90 -7.08
CA ASP A 61 14.69 5.23 -6.71
C ASP A 61 14.70 6.25 -7.85
N THR A 62 13.80 6.06 -8.83
CA THR A 62 13.65 7.03 -9.90
C THR A 62 13.10 8.35 -9.35
N PRO A 63 13.55 9.52 -9.86
CA PRO A 63 13.23 10.80 -9.24
C PRO A 63 11.84 11.33 -9.64
N THR A 64 11.24 10.85 -10.74
CA THR A 64 9.94 11.31 -11.24
C THR A 64 9.15 10.18 -11.94
N GLN A 65 7.82 10.30 -12.01
CA GLN A 65 6.96 9.34 -12.73
C GLN A 65 7.31 9.15 -14.22
N PRO A 66 7.67 10.20 -14.99
CA PRO A 66 8.13 10.02 -16.37
C PRO A 66 9.40 9.17 -16.47
N ILE A 67 10.33 9.32 -15.52
CA ILE A 67 11.59 8.55 -15.50
C ILE A 67 11.31 7.10 -15.05
N GLU A 68 10.39 6.89 -14.10
CA GLU A 68 9.88 5.56 -13.73
C GLU A 68 9.29 4.82 -14.94
N ALA A 69 8.43 5.51 -15.71
CA ALA A 69 7.80 4.93 -16.89
C ALA A 69 8.85 4.59 -17.98
N ALA A 70 9.82 5.48 -18.20
CA ALA A 70 10.94 5.24 -19.10
C ALA A 70 11.82 4.06 -18.65
N TYR A 71 12.11 3.95 -17.35
CA TYR A 71 12.86 2.84 -16.78
C TYR A 71 12.13 1.51 -17.01
N CYS A 72 10.84 1.45 -16.68
CA CYS A 72 10.04 0.24 -16.90
C CYS A 72 9.91 -0.12 -18.38
N LEU A 73 9.82 0.87 -19.28
CA LEU A 73 9.88 0.64 -20.72
C LEU A 73 11.23 0.04 -21.15
N ALA A 74 12.35 0.51 -20.58
CA ALA A 74 13.68 -0.03 -20.85
C ALA A 74 13.83 -1.48 -20.34
N VAL A 75 13.29 -1.79 -19.15
CA VAL A 75 13.25 -3.17 -18.61
C VAL A 75 12.49 -4.10 -19.54
N VAL A 76 11.30 -3.69 -19.99
CA VAL A 76 10.46 -4.47 -20.92
C VAL A 76 11.20 -4.73 -22.23
N ARG A 77 11.86 -3.70 -22.79
CA ARG A 77 12.68 -3.82 -24.01
C ARG A 77 13.87 -4.77 -23.82
N GLY A 78 14.47 -4.78 -22.64
CA GLY A 78 15.55 -5.72 -22.29
C GLY A 78 15.11 -7.18 -22.27
N LEU A 79 13.82 -7.44 -22.04
CA LEU A 79 13.22 -8.79 -22.07
C LEU A 79 12.61 -9.17 -23.42
N SER A 80 12.21 -8.20 -24.25
CA SER A 80 11.42 -8.42 -25.46
C SER A 80 12.24 -8.93 -26.66
N GLY A 81 13.14 -9.90 -26.48
CA GLY A 81 14.12 -10.39 -27.48
C GLY A 81 13.55 -10.98 -28.79
N GLY A 82 12.76 -10.22 -29.55
CA GLY A 82 12.21 -10.55 -30.86
C GLY A 82 10.78 -11.14 -30.86
N GLY A 83 10.19 -11.45 -29.72
CA GLY A 83 8.85 -12.06 -29.63
C GLY A 83 7.73 -11.02 -29.52
N SER A 84 6.95 -10.83 -30.58
CA SER A 84 5.77 -9.97 -30.59
C SER A 84 4.52 -10.72 -30.11
N GLY A 85 4.21 -10.64 -28.81
CA GLY A 85 2.94 -11.13 -28.27
C GLY A 85 2.93 -11.39 -26.76
N GLY A 86 1.77 -11.24 -26.13
CA GLY A 86 1.52 -11.58 -24.73
C GLY A 86 1.78 -10.44 -23.73
N TYR A 87 1.94 -10.80 -22.46
CA TYR A 87 2.09 -9.89 -21.32
C TYR A 87 3.19 -8.82 -21.49
N ILE A 88 4.32 -9.18 -22.11
CA ILE A 88 5.44 -8.26 -22.34
C ILE A 88 5.04 -7.14 -23.32
N ALA A 89 4.29 -7.46 -24.38
CA ALA A 89 3.82 -6.46 -25.34
C ALA A 89 2.79 -5.50 -24.70
N GLN A 90 1.86 -6.03 -23.91
CA GLN A 90 0.87 -5.21 -23.18
C GLN A 90 1.55 -4.25 -22.20
N ALA A 91 2.59 -4.71 -21.50
CA ALA A 91 3.39 -3.86 -20.61
C ALA A 91 4.18 -2.80 -21.39
N GLN A 92 4.73 -3.15 -22.55
CA GLN A 92 5.42 -2.21 -23.42
C GLN A 92 4.49 -1.07 -23.85
N ASP A 93 3.30 -1.41 -24.33
CA ASP A 93 2.31 -0.45 -24.81
C ASP A 93 1.82 0.45 -23.67
N PHE A 94 1.54 -0.13 -22.50
CA PHE A 94 1.10 0.64 -21.33
C PHE A 94 2.15 1.67 -20.91
N TRP A 95 3.42 1.26 -20.75
CA TRP A 95 4.47 2.15 -20.30
C TRP A 95 4.83 3.21 -21.34
N LEU A 96 4.79 2.85 -22.63
CA LEU A 96 4.97 3.80 -23.73
C LEU A 96 3.83 4.83 -23.73
N GLN A 97 2.57 4.40 -23.67
CA GLN A 97 1.42 5.30 -23.67
C GLN A 97 1.43 6.21 -22.44
N ARG A 98 1.76 5.66 -21.27
CA ARG A 98 1.89 6.44 -20.03
C ARG A 98 3.01 7.49 -20.14
N LEU A 99 4.14 7.13 -20.72
CA LEU A 99 5.24 8.05 -20.95
C LEU A 99 4.84 9.20 -21.90
N LEU A 100 4.11 8.88 -22.98
CA LEU A 100 3.57 9.87 -23.92
C LEU A 100 2.50 10.78 -23.32
N ASN A 101 1.76 10.30 -22.31
CA ASN A 101 0.76 11.09 -21.60
C ASN A 101 1.37 12.14 -20.65
N PHE A 102 2.65 12.02 -20.30
CA PHE A 102 3.34 13.07 -19.55
C PHE A 102 3.72 14.22 -20.49
N SER A 103 3.27 15.43 -20.16
CA SER A 103 3.69 16.64 -20.86
C SER A 103 5.14 16.98 -20.49
N GLY A 104 6.08 16.75 -21.41
CA GLY A 104 7.49 17.02 -21.17
C GLY A 104 8.44 16.44 -22.22
N ASP A 105 9.74 16.50 -21.92
CA ASP A 105 10.80 15.93 -22.76
C ASP A 105 10.81 14.39 -22.67
N VAL A 106 10.05 13.75 -23.55
CA VAL A 106 9.97 12.28 -23.64
C VAL A 106 11.34 11.67 -23.90
N ALA A 107 12.13 12.25 -24.81
CA ALA A 107 13.45 11.71 -25.16
C ALA A 107 14.43 11.80 -24.00
N GLY A 108 14.48 12.93 -23.29
CA GLY A 108 15.30 13.09 -22.09
C GLY A 108 14.88 12.18 -20.94
N ASN A 109 13.58 11.90 -20.79
CA ASN A 109 13.10 10.94 -19.80
C ASN A 109 13.50 9.50 -20.16
N ILE A 110 13.44 9.13 -21.45
CA ILE A 110 13.92 7.82 -21.94
C ILE A 110 15.40 7.66 -21.62
N ALA A 111 16.23 8.65 -21.99
CA ALA A 111 17.66 8.60 -21.75
C ALA A 111 17.99 8.42 -20.25
N LYS A 112 17.29 9.15 -19.36
CA LYS A 112 17.45 9.00 -17.91
C LYS A 112 17.00 7.64 -17.37
N GLY A 113 15.91 7.09 -17.92
CA GLY A 113 15.43 5.76 -17.56
C GLY A 113 16.37 4.64 -17.99
N GLU A 114 16.92 4.75 -19.20
CA GLU A 114 17.91 3.81 -19.75
C GLU A 114 19.25 3.91 -18.99
N ASP A 115 19.69 5.11 -18.64
CA ASP A 115 20.89 5.34 -17.82
C ASP A 115 20.75 4.73 -16.42
N ALA A 116 19.60 4.94 -15.76
CA ALA A 116 19.30 4.32 -14.46
C ALA A 116 19.27 2.78 -14.55
N LEU A 117 18.71 2.21 -15.62
CA LEU A 117 18.77 0.76 -15.87
C LEU A 117 20.21 0.30 -16.09
N GLY A 118 20.98 1.04 -16.89
CA GLY A 118 22.40 0.81 -17.10
C GLY A 118 23.15 0.73 -15.78
N HIS A 119 22.98 1.73 -14.91
CA HIS A 119 23.56 1.77 -13.56
C HIS A 119 23.21 0.54 -12.72
N HIS A 120 21.96 0.06 -12.74
CA HIS A 120 21.56 -1.16 -12.02
C HIS A 120 22.15 -2.45 -12.58
N LEU A 121 22.57 -2.44 -13.85
CA LEU A 121 23.19 -3.56 -14.54
C LEU A 121 24.72 -3.54 -14.47
N ILE A 122 25.36 -2.43 -14.03
CA ILE A 122 26.82 -2.34 -13.88
C ILE A 122 27.31 -3.45 -12.93
N GLY A 123 28.33 -4.20 -13.38
CA GLY A 123 28.93 -5.28 -12.60
C GLY A 123 28.13 -6.58 -12.57
N ARG A 124 26.97 -6.64 -13.23
CA ARG A 124 26.24 -7.88 -13.45
C ARG A 124 26.62 -8.47 -14.82
N PRO A 125 26.94 -9.77 -14.92
CA PRO A 125 27.21 -10.40 -16.20
C PRO A 125 25.99 -10.26 -17.15
N VAL A 126 26.27 -10.05 -18.44
CA VAL A 126 25.31 -9.75 -19.51
C VAL A 126 24.15 -10.77 -19.60
N PRO A 127 22.93 -10.30 -19.90
CA PRO A 127 22.08 -9.60 -18.95
C PRO A 127 21.64 -10.59 -17.87
N ASP A 128 21.73 -10.20 -16.61
CA ASP A 128 21.19 -10.99 -15.52
C ASP A 128 19.66 -11.04 -15.67
N ARG A 129 19.17 -12.02 -16.46
CA ARG A 129 17.76 -12.15 -16.83
C ARG A 129 16.89 -12.22 -15.59
N GLN A 130 17.44 -12.75 -14.50
CA GLN A 130 16.75 -12.79 -13.22
C GLN A 130 16.40 -11.39 -12.73
N TRP A 131 17.35 -10.45 -12.73
CA TRP A 131 17.08 -9.07 -12.34
C TRP A 131 16.06 -8.39 -13.25
N LEU A 132 16.18 -8.58 -14.57
CA LEU A 132 15.21 -8.00 -15.51
C LEU A 132 13.82 -8.60 -15.33
N VAL A 133 13.71 -9.90 -15.04
CA VAL A 133 12.44 -10.58 -14.74
C VAL A 133 11.84 -10.08 -13.43
N ASP A 134 12.64 -9.95 -12.37
CA ASP A 134 12.19 -9.41 -11.09
C ASP A 134 11.76 -7.95 -11.24
N ALA A 135 12.53 -7.16 -12.00
CA ALA A 135 12.20 -5.77 -12.28
C ALA A 135 10.92 -5.64 -13.13
N MET A 136 10.70 -6.55 -14.07
CA MET A 136 9.48 -6.62 -14.84
C MET A 136 8.27 -6.94 -13.97
N ALA A 137 8.39 -7.87 -13.01
CA ALA A 137 7.32 -8.16 -12.07
C ALA A 137 6.97 -6.93 -11.21
N ALA A 138 7.99 -6.21 -10.72
CA ALA A 138 7.80 -4.98 -9.96
C ALA A 138 7.13 -3.87 -10.80
N CYS A 139 7.60 -3.67 -12.04
CA CYS A 139 6.99 -2.75 -13.00
C CYS A 139 5.54 -3.12 -13.29
N SER A 140 5.21 -4.38 -13.54
CA SER A 140 3.83 -4.74 -13.86
C SER A 140 2.89 -4.63 -12.67
N ASN A 141 3.34 -4.97 -11.46
CA ASN A 141 2.55 -4.70 -10.25
C ASN A 141 2.28 -3.20 -10.10
N ARG A 142 3.28 -2.36 -10.39
CA ARG A 142 3.12 -0.91 -10.38
C ARG A 142 2.16 -0.43 -11.47
N ALA A 143 2.23 -1.02 -12.66
CA ALA A 143 1.32 -0.72 -13.77
C ALA A 143 -0.14 -1.04 -13.38
N VAL A 144 -0.41 -2.17 -12.72
CA VAL A 144 -1.75 -2.50 -12.21
C VAL A 144 -2.22 -1.45 -11.20
N ASN A 145 -1.37 -1.02 -10.28
CA ASN A 145 -1.69 0.07 -9.34
C ASN A 145 -1.98 1.40 -10.05
N TYR A 146 -1.42 1.59 -11.25
CA TYR A 146 -1.67 2.74 -12.12
C TYR A 146 -2.86 2.54 -13.08
N GLY A 147 -3.58 1.41 -12.99
CA GLY A 147 -4.77 1.12 -13.79
C GLY A 147 -4.53 0.29 -15.05
N ALA A 148 -3.37 -0.36 -15.20
CA ALA A 148 -3.14 -1.30 -16.29
C ALA A 148 -3.96 -2.59 -16.10
N HIS A 149 -4.52 -3.08 -17.20
CA HIS A 149 -5.13 -4.40 -17.28
C HIS A 149 -4.25 -5.28 -18.16
N PHE A 150 -3.82 -6.42 -17.62
CA PHE A 150 -3.05 -7.40 -18.36
C PHE A 150 -3.91 -8.64 -18.51
N GLY A 151 -4.15 -9.09 -19.74
CA GLY A 151 -4.93 -10.31 -19.99
C GLY A 151 -4.25 -11.60 -19.51
N ALA A 152 -3.04 -11.49 -18.91
CA ALA A 152 -2.36 -12.60 -18.25
C ALA A 152 -2.69 -12.70 -16.74
N PHE A 153 -3.35 -11.70 -16.15
CA PHE A 153 -3.77 -11.68 -14.74
C PHE A 153 -5.30 -11.73 -14.56
N ASP A 154 -6.05 -11.74 -15.66
CA ASP A 154 -7.50 -11.98 -15.71
C ASP A 154 -7.78 -13.48 -15.89
#